data_AF-A0A7V0LRZ8-F1
#
_entry.id   AF-A0A7V0LRZ8-F1
#
_cell.length_a   1.000
_cell.length_b   1.000
_cell.length_c   1.000
_cell.angle_alpha   90.00
_cell.angle_beta   90.00
_cell.angle_gamma   90.00
#
_symmetry.space_group_name_H-M   'P 1'
#
loop_
_entity.id
_entity.type
_entity.pdbx_description
1 polymer ?
#
loop_
_entity_poly.entity_id
_entity_poly.type
_entity_poly.pdbx_seq_one_letter_code
_entity_poly.pdbx_strand_id
1 'polypeptide(L)'
;ETTKTGTLGIVISADDFNWNRHSGGFVAGACSVNPSIKILLVQIGEAAYGDVEGGTRVTESVIAGGADVILGNGDGSSFGMMRAVETADPPPGADKVWFIDVIGDKTSLDKDNVLLSSILWDFEPTYLQAIKDVDAGIFGDKNYVLNLATGGIGLLRTQNISDALWTEIETAKAGIIDGTIKVPAVETRAEVETLIGCGA
;
A
#
# COMPACT_ATOMS: atom_id res chain seq x y z
N GLU A 1 -6.62 -11.80 -9.18
CA GLU A 1 -8.07 -12.08 -9.29
C GLU A 1 -8.96 -10.86 -9.01
N THR A 2 -8.54 -9.96 -8.10
CA THR A 2 -9.29 -8.76 -7.72
C THR A 2 -9.47 -7.77 -8.88
N THR A 3 -8.38 -7.41 -9.57
CA THR A 3 -8.45 -6.58 -10.78
C THR A 3 -9.15 -7.34 -11.92
N LYS A 4 -10.07 -6.65 -12.60
CA LYS A 4 -10.79 -7.07 -13.80
C LYS A 4 -10.29 -6.36 -15.04
N THR A 5 -9.73 -5.15 -14.90
CA THR A 5 -9.18 -4.38 -16.02
C THR A 5 -7.74 -4.77 -16.35
N GLY A 6 -7.04 -5.44 -15.44
CA GLY A 6 -5.60 -5.70 -15.57
C GLY A 6 -4.74 -4.44 -15.40
N THR A 7 -5.31 -3.36 -14.85
CA THR A 7 -4.63 -2.10 -14.58
C THR A 7 -4.74 -1.75 -13.11
N LEU A 8 -3.61 -1.49 -12.47
CA LEU A 8 -3.51 -1.09 -11.07
C LEU A 8 -3.03 0.36 -10.99
N GLY A 9 -3.44 1.07 -9.94
CA GLY A 9 -3.00 2.42 -9.64
C GLY A 9 -2.15 2.46 -8.38
N ILE A 10 -1.11 3.28 -8.40
CA ILE A 10 -0.35 3.68 -7.23
C ILE A 10 -0.40 5.21 -7.16
N VAL A 11 -0.97 5.74 -6.08
CA VAL A 11 -1.00 7.18 -5.83
C VAL A 11 -0.16 7.48 -4.61
N ILE A 12 0.89 8.30 -4.78
CA ILE A 12 1.80 8.70 -3.69
C ILE A 12 1.62 10.17 -3.34
N SER A 13 1.60 10.52 -2.05
CA SER A 13 1.50 11.92 -1.61
C SER A 13 2.80 12.70 -1.76
N ALA A 14 3.93 12.00 -1.77
CA ALA A 14 5.28 12.53 -1.94
C ALA A 14 6.20 11.44 -2.50
N ASP A 15 7.37 11.82 -3.02
CA ASP A 15 8.46 10.88 -3.27
C ASP A 15 9.24 10.70 -1.96
N ASP A 16 8.88 9.69 -1.19
CA ASP A 16 9.60 9.32 0.02
C ASP A 16 9.87 7.82 0.11
N PHE A 17 10.84 7.52 0.97
CA PHE A 17 11.37 6.18 1.18
C PHE A 17 10.30 5.13 1.46
N ASN A 18 9.30 5.43 2.29
CA ASN A 18 8.28 4.46 2.68
C ASN A 18 7.31 4.18 1.54
N TRP A 19 6.86 5.23 0.87
CA TRP A 19 5.98 5.10 -0.31
C TRP A 19 6.67 4.36 -1.46
N ASN A 20 7.96 4.59 -1.68
CA ASN A 20 8.71 3.86 -2.70
C ASN A 20 8.84 2.37 -2.36
N ARG A 21 9.07 2.01 -1.10
CA ARG A 21 9.13 0.60 -0.67
C ARG A 21 7.79 -0.11 -0.80
N HIS A 22 6.70 0.53 -0.37
CA HIS A 22 5.35 -0.02 -0.55
C HIS A 22 5.03 -0.20 -2.03
N SER A 23 5.31 0.82 -2.85
CA SER A 23 5.09 0.79 -4.29
C SER A 23 5.89 -0.32 -4.96
N GLY A 24 7.19 -0.43 -4.66
CA GLY A 24 8.05 -1.48 -5.20
C GLY A 24 7.59 -2.90 -4.83
N GLY A 25 7.18 -3.11 -3.57
CA GLY A 25 6.61 -4.38 -3.13
C GLY A 25 5.29 -4.70 -3.84
N PHE A 26 4.43 -3.70 -4.04
CA PHE A 26 3.17 -3.85 -4.77
C PHE A 26 3.38 -4.20 -6.24
N VAL A 27 4.30 -3.50 -6.93
CA VAL A 27 4.69 -3.82 -8.32
C VAL A 27 5.22 -5.25 -8.41
N ALA A 28 6.17 -5.62 -7.55
CA ALA A 28 6.78 -6.95 -7.58
C ALA A 28 5.76 -8.07 -7.33
N GLY A 29 4.87 -7.88 -6.35
CA GLY A 29 3.80 -8.84 -6.06
C GLY A 29 2.82 -8.97 -7.24
N ALA A 30 2.39 -7.85 -7.82
CA ALA A 30 1.49 -7.85 -8.98
C ALA A 30 2.13 -8.58 -10.18
N CYS A 31 3.39 -8.27 -10.48
CA CYS A 31 4.15 -8.90 -11.56
C CYS A 31 4.37 -10.41 -11.36
N SER A 32 4.54 -10.87 -10.12
CA SER A 32 4.68 -12.31 -9.84
C SER A 32 3.41 -13.12 -10.14
N VAL A 33 2.25 -12.47 -10.13
CA VAL A 33 0.95 -13.10 -10.42
C VAL A 33 0.56 -12.91 -11.89
N ASN A 34 0.76 -11.70 -12.43
CA ASN A 34 0.46 -11.36 -13.82
C ASN A 34 1.57 -10.48 -14.41
N PRO A 35 2.48 -11.05 -15.21
CA PRO A 35 3.56 -10.28 -15.85
C PRO A 35 3.09 -9.24 -16.87
N SER A 36 1.83 -9.28 -17.31
CA SER A 36 1.24 -8.31 -18.25
C SER A 36 0.43 -7.21 -17.55
N ILE A 37 0.48 -7.14 -16.21
CA ILE A 37 -0.25 -6.13 -15.44
C ILE A 37 0.25 -4.72 -15.80
N LYS A 38 -0.68 -3.79 -15.97
CA LYS A 38 -0.37 -2.37 -16.17
C LYS A 38 -0.41 -1.64 -14.84
N ILE A 39 0.55 -0.75 -14.60
CA ILE A 39 0.63 0.01 -13.35
C ILE A 39 0.75 1.49 -13.68
N LEU A 40 -0.17 2.28 -13.14
CA LEU A 40 -0.18 3.73 -13.23
C LEU A 40 0.37 4.30 -11.92
N LEU A 41 1.59 4.83 -11.94
CA LEU A 41 2.20 5.52 -10.81
C LEU A 41 2.03 7.02 -10.96
N VAL A 42 1.34 7.66 -10.02
CA VAL A 42 1.12 9.11 -10.03
C VAL A 42 1.40 9.71 -8.65
N GLN A 43 2.03 10.87 -8.62
CA GLN A 43 2.33 11.63 -7.41
C GLN A 43 1.41 12.84 -7.31
N ILE A 44 0.90 13.13 -6.12
CA ILE A 44 0.03 14.29 -5.87
C ILE A 44 0.81 15.60 -5.95
N GLY A 45 1.93 15.68 -5.22
CA GLY A 45 2.80 16.85 -5.15
C GLY A 45 4.08 16.54 -4.37
N GLU A 46 4.94 17.54 -4.14
CA GLU A 46 6.26 17.34 -3.51
C GLU A 46 6.16 16.90 -2.04
N ALA A 47 5.22 17.46 -1.29
CA ALA A 47 4.99 17.17 0.13
C ALA A 47 3.49 17.16 0.46
N ALA A 48 2.69 16.53 -0.40
CA ALA A 48 1.24 16.65 -0.38
C ALA A 48 0.58 15.71 0.64
N TYR A 49 1.22 15.39 1.78
CA TYR A 49 0.74 14.39 2.75
C TYR A 49 -0.68 14.63 3.26
N GLY A 50 -1.08 15.89 3.41
CA GLY A 50 -2.42 16.30 3.87
C GLY A 50 -3.33 16.87 2.77
N ASP A 51 -2.93 16.79 1.50
CA ASP A 51 -3.70 17.36 0.39
C ASP A 51 -4.84 16.42 -0.02
N VAL A 52 -5.98 16.57 0.66
CA VAL A 52 -7.20 15.77 0.41
C VAL A 52 -7.75 16.02 -1.00
N GLU A 53 -7.79 17.28 -1.45
CA GLU A 53 -8.37 17.63 -2.74
C GLU A 53 -7.43 17.20 -3.90
N GLY A 54 -6.11 17.35 -3.72
CA GLY A 54 -5.11 16.78 -4.61
C GLY A 54 -5.20 15.27 -4.69
N GLY A 55 -5.35 14.57 -3.55
CA GLY A 55 -5.54 13.13 -3.50
C GLY A 55 -6.80 12.66 -4.22
N THR A 56 -7.91 13.41 -4.09
CA THR A 56 -9.15 13.12 -4.81
C THR A 56 -8.94 13.22 -6.33
N ARG A 57 -8.51 14.39 -6.80
CA ARG A 57 -8.34 14.67 -8.24
C ARG A 57 -7.34 13.74 -8.92
N VAL A 58 -6.23 13.43 -8.26
CA VAL A 58 -5.21 12.55 -8.84
C VAL A 58 -5.71 11.12 -8.92
N THR A 59 -6.36 10.60 -7.88
CA THR A 59 -6.94 9.26 -7.91
C THR A 59 -8.03 9.14 -8.98
N GLU A 60 -8.90 10.14 -9.15
CA GLU A 60 -9.87 10.19 -10.26
C GLU A 60 -9.17 10.03 -11.62
N SER A 61 -8.04 10.70 -11.84
CA SER A 61 -7.28 10.58 -13.10
C SER A 61 -6.69 9.18 -13.31
N VAL A 62 -6.29 8.50 -12.24
CA VAL A 62 -5.75 7.14 -12.29
C VAL A 62 -6.86 6.13 -12.60
N ILE A 63 -8.04 6.31 -12.00
CA ILE A 63 -9.24 5.52 -12.30
C ILE A 63 -9.68 5.74 -13.76
N ALA A 64 -9.72 6.99 -14.23
CA ALA A 64 -10.00 7.31 -15.63
C ALA A 64 -8.98 6.70 -16.60
N GLY A 65 -7.74 6.47 -16.14
CA GLY A 65 -6.71 5.70 -16.86
C GLY A 65 -6.94 4.19 -16.92
N GLY A 66 -8.00 3.68 -16.28
CA GLY A 66 -8.43 2.29 -16.32
C GLY A 66 -8.09 1.47 -15.08
N ALA A 67 -7.49 2.07 -14.05
CA ALA A 67 -7.16 1.35 -12.83
C ALA A 67 -8.40 1.02 -12.01
N ASP A 68 -8.52 -0.24 -11.56
CA ASP A 68 -9.64 -0.72 -10.74
C ASP A 68 -9.21 -1.21 -9.34
N VAL A 69 -7.92 -1.12 -9.03
CA VAL A 69 -7.37 -1.30 -7.69
C VAL A 69 -6.31 -0.22 -7.47
N ILE A 70 -6.49 0.58 -6.42
CA ILE A 70 -5.64 1.74 -6.10
C ILE A 70 -4.90 1.47 -4.78
N LEU A 71 -3.57 1.45 -4.82
CA LEU A 71 -2.73 1.60 -3.63
C LEU A 71 -2.54 3.09 -3.33
N GLY A 72 -3.12 3.55 -2.23
CA GLY A 72 -3.05 4.93 -1.77
C GLY A 72 -1.98 5.11 -0.70
N ASN A 73 -0.77 5.48 -1.13
CA ASN A 73 0.34 5.81 -0.23
C ASN A 73 0.27 7.30 0.15
N GLY A 74 -0.46 7.60 1.21
CA GLY A 74 -0.50 8.96 1.76
C GLY A 74 -1.05 8.98 3.17
N ASP A 75 -0.84 10.10 3.86
CA ASP A 75 -1.34 10.32 5.22
C ASP A 75 -2.79 10.85 5.17
N GLY A 76 -2.95 12.16 5.32
CA GLY A 76 -4.24 12.84 5.17
C GLY A 76 -4.79 12.81 3.73
N SER A 77 -3.93 12.71 2.72
CA SER A 77 -4.38 12.59 1.33
C SER A 77 -5.14 11.31 1.04
N SER A 78 -4.91 10.23 1.79
CA SER A 78 -5.57 8.96 1.53
C SER A 78 -7.09 9.03 1.78
N PHE A 79 -7.55 9.99 2.60
CA PHE A 79 -8.98 10.30 2.72
C PHE A 79 -9.59 10.83 1.41
N GLY A 80 -8.84 11.62 0.65
CA GLY A 80 -9.26 12.10 -0.67
C GLY A 80 -9.20 10.98 -1.72
N MET A 81 -8.17 10.15 -1.67
CA MET A 81 -8.05 8.98 -2.55
C MET A 81 -9.22 8.00 -2.32
N MET A 82 -9.57 7.73 -1.06
CA MET A 82 -10.70 6.89 -0.69
C MET A 82 -12.03 7.49 -1.18
N ARG A 83 -12.24 8.80 -0.99
CA ARG A 83 -13.42 9.50 -1.53
C ARG A 83 -13.54 9.31 -3.04
N ALA A 84 -12.46 9.48 -3.78
CA ALA A 84 -12.46 9.29 -5.23
C ALA A 84 -12.85 7.86 -5.62
N VAL A 85 -12.40 6.86 -4.87
CA VAL A 85 -12.76 5.45 -5.10
C VAL A 85 -14.23 5.18 -4.75
N GLU A 86 -14.73 5.70 -3.62
CA GLU A 86 -16.13 5.57 -3.18
C GLU A 86 -17.11 6.14 -4.22
N THR A 87 -16.76 7.28 -4.84
CA THR A 87 -17.62 7.95 -5.82
C THR A 87 -17.30 7.63 -7.28
N ALA A 88 -16.40 6.68 -7.54
CA ALA A 88 -15.97 6.37 -8.90
C ALA A 88 -17.04 5.64 -9.71
N ASP A 89 -17.17 6.05 -10.98
CA ASP A 89 -17.69 5.15 -12.01
C ASP A 89 -16.57 4.16 -12.39
N PRO A 90 -16.74 2.84 -12.14
CA PRO A 90 -15.68 1.88 -12.40
C PRO A 90 -15.29 1.82 -13.89
N PRO A 91 -14.02 1.54 -14.22
CA PRO A 91 -13.62 1.39 -15.61
C PRO A 91 -14.33 0.18 -16.27
N PRO A 92 -14.44 0.16 -17.61
CA PRO A 92 -15.09 -0.93 -18.33
C PRO A 92 -14.56 -2.31 -17.94
N GLY A 93 -15.46 -3.19 -17.53
CA GLY A 93 -15.15 -4.57 -17.11
C GLY A 93 -14.95 -4.75 -15.61
N ALA A 94 -14.85 -3.67 -14.83
CA ALA A 94 -14.89 -3.72 -13.37
C ALA A 94 -16.28 -3.29 -12.87
N ASP A 95 -16.75 -3.94 -11.80
CA ASP A 95 -18.01 -3.57 -11.13
C ASP A 95 -17.78 -2.56 -10.00
N LYS A 96 -16.52 -2.36 -9.59
CA LYS A 96 -16.09 -1.54 -8.47
C LYS A 96 -14.60 -1.20 -8.61
N VAL A 97 -14.19 -0.06 -8.06
CA VAL A 97 -12.79 0.27 -7.81
C VAL A 97 -12.45 -0.08 -6.36
N TRP A 98 -11.33 -0.78 -6.14
CA TRP A 98 -10.86 -1.16 -4.82
C TRP A 98 -9.79 -0.21 -4.30
N PHE A 99 -9.80 0.04 -3.00
CA PHE A 99 -8.79 0.85 -2.33
C PHE A 99 -7.94 0.00 -1.38
N ILE A 100 -6.62 0.12 -1.49
CA ILE A 100 -5.66 -0.37 -0.50
C ILE A 100 -5.04 0.87 0.14
N ASP A 101 -5.36 1.06 1.41
CA ASP A 101 -4.93 2.22 2.19
C ASP A 101 -3.58 1.98 2.88
N VAL A 102 -3.12 2.96 3.64
CA VAL A 102 -1.94 2.88 4.50
C VAL A 102 -2.20 3.51 5.86
N ILE A 103 -1.36 3.16 6.84
CA ILE A 103 -1.29 3.76 8.17
C ILE A 103 -2.64 3.66 8.90
N GLY A 104 -3.08 2.42 9.08
CA GLY A 104 -4.17 2.09 10.00
C GLY A 104 -5.44 1.58 9.34
N ASP A 105 -6.50 1.52 10.14
CA ASP A 105 -7.78 0.93 9.76
C ASP A 105 -8.84 2.02 9.53
N LYS A 106 -9.19 2.25 8.26
CA LYS A 106 -10.27 3.16 7.85
C LYS A 106 -11.60 2.45 7.59
N THR A 107 -11.78 1.18 8.00
CA THR A 107 -13.03 0.42 7.79
C THR A 107 -14.25 1.14 8.36
N SER A 108 -14.09 1.85 9.49
CA SER A 108 -15.19 2.64 10.10
C SER A 108 -15.65 3.85 9.26
N LEU A 109 -14.84 4.28 8.28
CA LEU A 109 -15.12 5.38 7.37
C LEU A 109 -15.61 4.91 6.01
N ASP A 110 -15.38 3.64 5.67
CA ASP A 110 -15.75 3.02 4.39
C ASP A 110 -17.26 2.77 4.31
N LYS A 111 -17.94 3.65 3.58
CA LYS A 111 -19.41 3.58 3.45
C LYS A 111 -19.85 2.70 2.28
N ASP A 112 -18.99 2.54 1.28
CA ASP A 112 -19.31 1.86 0.02
C ASP A 112 -18.63 0.48 -0.12
N ASN A 113 -18.00 0.02 0.96
CA ASN A 113 -17.26 -1.24 1.04
C ASN A 113 -16.20 -1.34 -0.06
N VAL A 114 -15.37 -0.30 -0.20
CA VAL A 114 -14.30 -0.19 -1.20
C VAL A 114 -12.92 -0.47 -0.61
N LEU A 115 -12.77 -0.45 0.72
CA LEU A 115 -11.51 -0.77 1.39
C LEU A 115 -11.24 -2.27 1.29
N LEU A 116 -10.29 -2.62 0.43
CA LEU A 116 -9.84 -4.01 0.25
C LEU A 116 -8.92 -4.42 1.39
N SER A 117 -7.93 -3.58 1.72
CA SER A 117 -6.97 -3.79 2.78
C SER A 117 -6.30 -2.46 3.15
N SER A 118 -5.38 -2.49 4.10
CA SER A 118 -4.53 -1.37 4.47
C SER A 118 -3.18 -1.88 4.95
N ILE A 119 -2.10 -1.17 4.61
CA ILE A 119 -0.78 -1.42 5.21
C ILE A 119 -0.79 -0.85 6.63
N LEU A 120 -0.80 -1.74 7.62
CA LEU A 120 -0.82 -1.39 9.03
C LEU A 120 0.58 -1.11 9.54
N TRP A 121 0.71 -0.04 10.31
CA TRP A 121 1.94 0.35 10.99
C TRP A 121 1.70 0.25 12.49
N ASP A 122 2.30 -0.76 13.12
CA ASP A 122 2.22 -0.98 14.56
C ASP A 122 3.50 -0.52 15.25
N PHE A 123 3.41 0.65 15.87
CA PHE A 123 4.51 1.22 16.65
C PHE A 123 4.49 0.77 18.11
N GLU A 124 3.43 0.14 18.61
CA GLU A 124 3.28 -0.17 20.03
C GLU A 124 4.46 -0.99 20.57
N PRO A 125 4.86 -2.12 19.95
CA PRO A 125 6.01 -2.90 20.44
C PRO A 125 7.29 -2.09 20.43
N THR A 126 7.47 -1.26 19.41
CA THR A 126 8.65 -0.41 19.22
C THR A 126 8.74 0.67 20.30
N TYR A 127 7.65 1.39 20.57
CA TYR A 127 7.62 2.42 21.60
C TYR A 127 7.74 1.84 23.00
N LEU A 128 7.12 0.69 23.27
CA LEU A 128 7.30 0.00 24.54
C LEU A 128 8.76 -0.41 24.76
N GLN A 129 9.46 -0.86 23.71
CA GLN A 129 10.89 -1.15 23.82
C GLN A 129 11.72 0.12 24.01
N ALA A 130 11.40 1.20 23.30
CA ALA A 130 12.09 2.47 23.45
C ALA A 130 11.99 3.03 24.87
N ILE A 131 10.82 2.96 25.51
CA ILE A 131 10.63 3.37 26.90
C ILE A 131 11.51 2.52 27.84
N LYS A 132 11.54 1.19 27.67
CA LYS A 132 12.41 0.31 28.46
C LYS A 132 13.89 0.66 28.31
N ASP A 133 14.31 0.98 27.09
CA ASP A 133 15.71 1.34 26.80
C ASP A 133 16.06 2.70 27.42
N VAL A 134 15.11 3.64 27.52
CA VAL A 134 15.27 4.91 28.28
C VAL A 134 15.44 4.62 29.77
N ASP A 135 14.56 3.79 30.35
CA ASP A 135 14.61 3.44 31.78
C ASP A 135 15.91 2.71 32.15
N ALA A 136 16.44 1.92 31.21
CA ALA A 136 17.71 1.23 31.36
C ALA A 136 18.95 2.11 31.05
N GLY A 137 18.77 3.35 30.60
CA GLY A 137 19.86 4.28 30.28
C GLY A 137 20.65 3.93 29.01
N ILE A 138 20.07 3.15 28.10
CA ILE A 138 20.69 2.67 26.84
C ILE A 138 19.93 3.14 25.58
N PHE A 139 18.98 4.07 25.74
CA PHE A 139 18.26 4.63 24.63
C PHE A 139 19.19 5.39 23.67
N GLY A 140 19.00 5.18 22.37
CA GLY A 140 19.81 5.80 21.32
C GLY A 140 20.97 4.95 20.81
N ASP A 141 21.25 3.81 21.44
CA ASP A 141 22.36 2.92 21.04
C ASP A 141 22.06 2.07 19.81
N LYS A 142 20.79 1.98 19.38
CA LYS A 142 20.34 1.19 18.22
C LYS A 142 19.14 1.82 17.53
N ASN A 143 18.94 1.46 16.26
CA ASN A 143 17.71 1.76 15.53
C ASN A 143 16.62 0.75 15.87
N TYR A 144 15.37 1.22 15.88
CA TYR A 144 14.18 0.36 15.96
C TYR A 144 13.64 0.13 14.56
N VAL A 145 13.36 -1.13 14.23
CA VAL A 145 12.93 -1.53 12.88
C VAL A 145 11.49 -1.99 12.91
N LEU A 146 10.66 -1.36 12.08
CA LEU A 146 9.32 -1.83 11.77
C LEU A 146 9.39 -2.70 10.50
N ASN A 147 9.02 -3.97 10.63
CA ASN A 147 8.93 -4.88 9.50
C ASN A 147 7.93 -6.02 9.80
N LEU A 148 7.76 -6.95 8.86
CA LEU A 148 6.86 -8.10 9.02
C LEU A 148 7.29 -9.03 10.18
N ALA A 149 8.59 -9.19 10.44
CA ALA A 149 9.11 -10.08 11.46
C ALA A 149 8.95 -9.51 12.89
N THR A 150 9.01 -8.18 13.04
CA THR A 150 8.76 -7.50 14.32
C THR A 150 7.27 -7.25 14.57
N GLY A 151 6.42 -7.53 13.58
CA GLY A 151 4.99 -7.20 13.61
C GLY A 151 4.70 -5.70 13.41
N GLY A 152 5.73 -4.88 13.23
CA GLY A 152 5.57 -3.43 13.06
C GLY A 152 4.95 -3.03 11.72
N ILE A 153 4.99 -3.92 10.73
CA ILE A 153 4.26 -3.78 9.46
C ILE A 153 3.36 -5.00 9.27
N GLY A 154 2.13 -4.79 8.80
CA GLY A 154 1.19 -5.85 8.48
C GLY A 154 0.14 -5.42 7.46
N LEU A 155 -0.79 -6.33 7.16
CA LEU A 155 -1.96 -6.03 6.33
C LEU A 155 -3.23 -6.13 7.17
N LEU A 156 -4.16 -5.22 6.94
CA LEU A 156 -5.51 -5.30 7.47
C LEU A 156 -6.30 -6.36 6.71
N ARG A 157 -6.86 -7.32 7.44
CA ARG A 157 -7.82 -8.27 6.88
C ARG A 157 -9.23 -7.69 6.96
N THR A 158 -9.86 -7.46 5.81
CA THR A 158 -11.26 -7.01 5.70
C THR A 158 -12.18 -8.18 5.36
N GLN A 159 -13.51 -7.99 5.42
CA GLN A 159 -14.47 -8.99 4.93
C GLN A 159 -14.32 -9.29 3.43
N ASN A 160 -13.64 -8.43 2.66
CA ASN A 160 -13.45 -8.59 1.22
C ASN A 160 -12.33 -9.61 0.91
N ILE A 161 -11.60 -10.09 1.93
CA ILE A 161 -10.54 -11.09 1.79
C ILE A 161 -11.01 -12.43 2.38
N SER A 162 -11.24 -13.41 1.50
CA SER A 162 -11.65 -14.76 1.88
C SER A 162 -10.61 -15.46 2.77
N ASP A 163 -11.02 -16.48 3.52
CA ASP A 163 -10.10 -17.27 4.36
C ASP A 163 -8.99 -17.93 3.53
N ALA A 164 -9.35 -18.42 2.32
CA ALA A 164 -8.40 -19.05 1.42
C ALA A 164 -7.32 -18.04 0.97
N LEU A 165 -7.74 -16.86 0.49
CA LEU A 165 -6.81 -15.82 0.05
C LEU A 165 -5.97 -15.29 1.22
N TRP A 166 -6.57 -15.14 2.41
CA TRP A 166 -5.82 -14.73 3.60
C TRP A 166 -4.74 -15.75 3.99
N THR A 167 -5.03 -17.03 3.84
CA THR A 167 -4.05 -18.11 4.08
C THR A 167 -2.87 -18.02 3.11
N GLU A 168 -3.13 -17.72 1.83
CA GLU A 168 -2.08 -17.48 0.83
C GLU A 168 -1.24 -16.25 1.18
N ILE A 169 -1.87 -15.16 1.62
CA ILE A 169 -1.20 -13.94 2.06
C ILE A 169 -0.29 -14.22 3.27
N GLU A 170 -0.77 -14.92 4.29
CA GLU A 170 0.05 -15.26 5.47
C GLU A 170 1.18 -16.23 5.11
N THR A 171 0.98 -17.12 4.14
CA THR A 171 2.04 -17.98 3.60
C THR A 171 3.13 -17.15 2.90
N ALA A 172 2.72 -16.18 2.07
CA ALA A 172 3.66 -15.28 1.41
C ALA A 172 4.44 -14.41 2.43
N LYS A 173 3.76 -13.89 3.45
CA LYS A 173 4.37 -13.17 4.56
C LYS A 173 5.41 -14.02 5.29
N ALA A 174 5.10 -15.28 5.61
CA ALA A 174 6.06 -16.21 6.21
C ALA A 174 7.28 -16.41 5.29
N GLY A 175 7.06 -16.58 3.99
CA GLY A 175 8.14 -16.69 3.01
C GLY A 175 9.01 -15.44 2.88
N ILE A 176 8.44 -14.24 3.10
CA ILE A 176 9.24 -13.00 3.14
C ILE A 176 10.09 -12.95 4.42
N ILE A 177 9.51 -13.36 5.55
CA ILE A 177 10.20 -13.37 6.86
C ILE A 177 11.36 -14.38 6.88
N ASP A 178 11.15 -15.59 6.36
CA ASP A 178 12.20 -16.62 6.27
C ASP A 178 13.16 -16.41 5.08
N GLY A 179 12.80 -15.50 4.18
CA GLY A 179 13.62 -15.09 3.05
C GLY A 179 13.55 -16.01 1.83
N THR A 180 12.65 -16.98 1.79
CA THR A 180 12.34 -17.78 0.58
C THR A 180 11.68 -16.94 -0.51
N ILE A 181 10.93 -15.90 -0.14
CA ILE A 181 10.42 -14.86 -1.03
C ILE A 181 11.29 -13.61 -0.86
N LYS A 182 11.91 -13.15 -1.95
CA LYS A 182 12.69 -11.90 -1.97
C LYS A 182 11.84 -10.77 -2.55
N VAL A 183 11.61 -9.75 -1.74
CA VAL A 183 10.99 -8.48 -2.18
C VAL A 183 12.11 -7.50 -2.52
N PRO A 184 12.07 -6.81 -3.67
CA PRO A 184 13.11 -5.84 -4.02
C PRO A 184 13.14 -4.68 -3.01
N ALA A 185 14.35 -4.22 -2.69
CA ALA A 185 14.56 -3.01 -1.90
C ALA A 185 14.50 -1.82 -2.85
N VAL A 186 13.37 -1.11 -2.84
CA VAL A 186 13.09 0.02 -3.72
C VAL A 186 12.96 1.26 -2.85
N GLU A 187 13.86 2.21 -3.00
CA GLU A 187 13.99 3.34 -2.09
C GLU A 187 13.71 4.67 -2.78
N THR A 188 13.75 4.68 -4.11
CA THR A 188 13.49 5.86 -4.95
C THR A 188 12.34 5.61 -5.93
N ARG A 189 11.67 6.69 -6.34
CA ARG A 189 10.65 6.62 -7.38
C ARG A 189 11.19 6.06 -8.70
N ALA A 190 12.40 6.42 -9.09
CA ALA A 190 13.02 5.93 -10.32
C ALA A 190 13.21 4.40 -10.33
N GLU A 191 13.50 3.81 -9.17
CA GLU A 191 13.58 2.36 -9.01
C GLU A 191 12.20 1.71 -9.11
N VAL A 192 11.14 2.34 -8.55
CA VAL A 192 9.75 1.88 -8.75
C VAL A 192 9.42 1.88 -10.25
N GLU A 193 9.70 2.98 -10.95
CA GLU A 193 9.45 3.14 -12.38
C GLU A 193 10.19 2.09 -13.22
N THR A 194 11.40 1.70 -12.81
CA THR A 194 12.19 0.63 -13.46
C THR A 194 11.55 -0.75 -13.28
N LEU A 195 10.83 -0.98 -12.18
CA LEU A 195 10.12 -2.25 -11.96
C LEU A 195 8.79 -2.34 -12.72
N ILE A 196 8.19 -1.19 -13.05
CA ILE A 196 6.96 -1.16 -13.84
C ILE A 196 7.24 -1.78 -15.21
N GLY A 197 6.38 -2.71 -15.65
CA GLY A 197 6.62 -3.52 -16.85
C GLY A 197 7.20 -4.90 -16.56
N CYS A 198 7.40 -5.25 -15.28
CA CYS A 198 7.74 -6.61 -14.85
C CYS A 198 9.04 -7.17 -15.45
N GLY A 199 9.99 -6.28 -15.79
CA GLY A 199 11.28 -6.64 -16.39
C GLY A 199 11.27 -6.82 -17.91
N ALA A 200 10.22 -6.37 -18.60
CA ALA A 200 10.12 -6.30 -20.07
C ALA A 200 10.90 -5.13 -20.68
#